data_AF-A0A1S9BVE9-F1
#
_entry.id   AF-A0A1S9BVE9-F1
#
_cell.length_a   1.000
_cell.length_b   1.000
_cell.length_c   1.000
_cell.angle_alpha   90.00
_cell.angle_beta   90.00
_cell.angle_gamma   90.00
#
_symmetry.space_group_name_H-M   'P 1'
#
loop_
_entity.id
_entity.type
_entity.pdbx_description
1 polymer ?
#
loop_
_entity_poly.entity_id
_entity_poly.type
_entity_poly.pdbx_seq_one_letter_code
_entity_poly.pdbx_strand_id
1 'polypeptide(L)'
;MKQIIETINSLPDLLPLKPASDTQITDAELQLRVNFAEEYKDYLSRFGAIIADGIELTGIANAEHRNVVALTKKERVLNPKVPNTMYVIENTCTDGIIIWQDTKGEVYMTQPEKEPQKIADSMAEYISKHK
;
A
#
# COMPACT_ATOMS: atom_id res chain seq x y z
N MET A 1 3.12 -19.22 -8.60
CA MET A 1 4.11 -18.55 -7.75
C MET A 1 3.60 -17.12 -7.59
N LYS A 2 3.60 -16.54 -6.37
CA LYS A 2 2.91 -15.26 -6.10
C LYS A 2 3.76 -14.13 -6.67
N GLN A 3 3.37 -13.59 -7.83
CA GLN A 3 4.12 -12.58 -8.62
C GLN A 3 4.66 -11.44 -7.76
N ILE A 4 3.86 -10.92 -6.81
CA ILE A 4 4.27 -9.86 -5.89
C ILE A 4 5.49 -10.20 -5.03
N ILE A 5 5.63 -11.45 -4.58
CA ILE A 5 6.76 -11.85 -3.73
C ILE A 5 8.05 -11.83 -4.53
N GLU A 6 8.01 -12.28 -5.78
CA GLU A 6 9.16 -12.23 -6.70
C GLU A 6 9.53 -10.79 -7.04
N THR A 7 8.53 -9.95 -7.36
CA THR A 7 8.73 -8.53 -7.65
C THR A 7 9.44 -7.83 -6.49
N ILE A 8 8.94 -7.99 -5.25
CA ILE A 8 9.54 -7.37 -4.06
C ILE A 8 10.95 -7.89 -3.81
N ASN A 9 11.17 -9.22 -3.85
CA ASN A 9 12.51 -9.79 -3.63
C ASN A 9 13.55 -9.36 -4.68
N SER A 10 13.10 -8.84 -5.83
CA SER A 10 13.99 -8.35 -6.87
C SER A 10 14.47 -6.91 -6.65
N LEU A 11 13.90 -6.19 -5.66
CA LEU A 11 14.24 -4.80 -5.39
C LEU A 11 15.66 -4.67 -4.79
N PRO A 12 16.47 -3.70 -5.25
CA PRO A 12 17.76 -3.42 -4.65
C PRO A 12 17.58 -2.86 -3.22
N ASP A 13 18.53 -3.19 -2.34
CA ASP A 13 18.57 -2.74 -0.95
C ASP A 13 17.27 -2.97 -0.16
N LEU A 14 16.58 -4.06 -0.46
CA LEU A 14 15.33 -4.44 0.20
C LEU A 14 15.52 -4.69 1.71
N LEU A 15 14.79 -3.92 2.50
CA LEU A 15 14.66 -4.05 3.95
C LEU A 15 13.20 -4.34 4.32
N PRO A 16 12.81 -5.61 4.48
CA PRO A 16 11.48 -5.94 4.97
C PRO A 16 11.37 -5.65 6.47
N LEU A 17 10.16 -5.32 6.91
CA LEU A 17 9.83 -5.17 8.32
C LEU A 17 9.30 -6.51 8.88
N LYS A 18 8.55 -6.46 9.98
CA LYS A 18 7.98 -7.63 10.63
C LYS A 18 6.77 -8.12 9.82
N PRO A 19 6.77 -9.38 9.33
CA PRO A 19 5.62 -9.96 8.65
C PRO A 19 4.34 -9.89 9.50
N ALA A 20 3.22 -9.64 8.85
CA ALA A 20 1.92 -9.57 9.52
C ALA A 20 1.30 -10.97 9.68
N SER A 21 0.65 -11.23 10.81
CA SER A 21 -0.20 -12.41 10.96
C SER A 21 -1.58 -12.18 10.34
N ASP A 22 -2.28 -13.27 10.02
CA ASP A 22 -3.66 -13.21 9.50
C ASP A 22 -4.60 -12.42 10.42
N THR A 23 -4.41 -12.54 11.73
CA THR A 23 -5.18 -11.75 12.72
C THR A 23 -4.89 -10.27 12.61
N GLN A 24 -3.63 -9.86 12.41
CA GLN A 24 -3.28 -8.46 12.23
C GLN A 24 -3.86 -7.90 10.91
N ILE A 25 -3.82 -8.70 9.84
CA ILE A 25 -4.40 -8.34 8.55
C ILE A 25 -5.91 -8.15 8.69
N THR A 26 -6.60 -9.12 9.29
CA THR A 26 -8.05 -9.06 9.53
C THR A 26 -8.43 -7.85 10.39
N ASP A 27 -7.67 -7.57 11.45
CA ASP A 27 -7.90 -6.40 12.29
C ASP A 27 -7.74 -5.09 11.52
N ALA A 28 -6.71 -4.98 10.67
CA ALA A 28 -6.52 -3.81 9.82
C ALA A 28 -7.67 -3.60 8.82
N GLU A 29 -8.16 -4.69 8.18
CA GLU A 29 -9.35 -4.67 7.31
C GLU A 29 -10.59 -4.19 8.08
N LEU A 30 -10.83 -4.70 9.29
CA LEU A 30 -11.94 -4.30 10.16
C LEU A 30 -11.85 -2.82 10.56
N GLN A 31 -10.66 -2.35 10.94
CA GLN A 31 -10.43 -0.95 11.32
C GLN A 31 -10.67 0.03 10.17
N LEU A 32 -10.36 -0.37 8.94
CA LEU A 32 -10.56 0.44 7.73
C LEU A 32 -11.92 0.22 7.06
N ARG A 33 -12.64 -0.84 7.46
CA ARG A 33 -13.88 -1.34 6.85
C ARG A 33 -13.72 -1.60 5.36
N VAL A 34 -12.61 -2.23 4.98
CA VAL A 34 -12.25 -2.55 3.60
C VAL A 34 -11.58 -3.91 3.56
N ASN A 35 -11.85 -4.70 2.54
CA ASN A 35 -11.11 -5.94 2.28
C ASN A 35 -9.85 -5.60 1.46
N PHE A 36 -8.70 -6.10 1.88
CA PHE A 36 -7.47 -5.96 1.14
C PHE A 36 -7.44 -6.91 -0.05
N ALA A 37 -6.82 -6.45 -1.15
CA ALA A 37 -6.59 -7.29 -2.30
C ALA A 37 -5.73 -8.50 -1.92
N GLU A 38 -5.98 -9.66 -2.54
CA GLU A 38 -5.23 -10.90 -2.25
C GLU A 38 -3.71 -10.70 -2.38
N GLU A 39 -3.28 -9.97 -3.40
CA GLU A 39 -1.87 -9.64 -3.62
C GLU A 39 -1.25 -8.82 -2.47
N TYR A 40 -2.03 -7.90 -1.90
CA TYR A 40 -1.57 -7.09 -0.77
C TYR A 40 -1.50 -7.90 0.52
N LYS A 41 -2.44 -8.82 0.75
CA LYS A 41 -2.37 -9.75 1.88
C LYS A 41 -1.13 -10.63 1.79
N ASP A 42 -0.81 -11.13 0.60
CA ASP A 42 0.42 -11.90 0.36
C ASP A 42 1.69 -11.10 0.68
N TYR A 43 1.70 -9.83 0.29
CA TYR A 43 2.75 -8.87 0.64
C TYR A 43 2.86 -8.66 2.16
N LEU A 44 1.74 -8.37 2.84
CA LEU A 44 1.70 -8.13 4.28
C LEU A 44 2.17 -9.35 5.07
N SER A 45 1.68 -10.54 4.73
CA SER A 45 2.04 -11.80 5.39
C SER A 45 3.50 -12.17 5.21
N ARG A 46 4.17 -11.68 4.15
CA ARG A 46 5.56 -11.99 3.88
C ARG A 46 6.54 -10.94 4.39
N PHE A 47 6.20 -9.66 4.26
CA PHE A 47 7.12 -8.55 4.49
C PHE A 47 6.61 -7.57 5.56
N GLY A 48 5.29 -7.48 5.74
CA GLY A 48 4.65 -6.57 6.68
C GLY A 48 4.64 -5.11 6.22
N ALA A 49 5.81 -4.57 5.90
CA ALA A 49 6.07 -3.32 5.21
C ALA A 49 7.49 -3.42 4.60
N ILE A 50 7.89 -2.55 3.66
CA ILE A 50 9.25 -2.58 3.11
C ILE A 50 9.83 -1.18 2.92
N ILE A 51 11.15 -1.11 2.95
CA ILE A 51 11.94 -0.02 2.37
C ILE A 51 12.85 -0.65 1.32
N ALA A 52 12.98 -0.03 0.17
CA ALA A 52 13.95 -0.36 -0.86
C ALA A 52 14.46 0.95 -1.49
N ASP A 53 15.47 0.88 -2.36
CA ASP A 53 15.95 2.09 -3.05
C ASP A 53 14.80 2.76 -3.83
N GLY A 54 14.46 3.99 -3.43
CA GLY A 54 13.38 4.78 -4.03
C GLY A 54 11.94 4.31 -3.76
N ILE A 55 11.71 3.26 -2.98
CA ILE A 55 10.36 2.70 -2.72
C ILE A 55 10.13 2.49 -1.22
N GLU A 56 9.06 3.06 -0.68
CA GLU A 56 8.64 2.86 0.71
C GLU A 56 7.16 2.45 0.80
N LEU A 57 6.92 1.14 0.83
CA LEU A 57 5.57 0.61 0.89
C LEU A 57 5.11 0.46 2.34
N THR A 58 3.88 0.93 2.59
CA THR A 58 3.22 0.86 3.88
C THR A 58 2.79 -0.59 4.20
N GLY A 59 2.42 -0.82 5.44
CA GLY A 59 1.69 -2.02 5.82
C GLY A 59 1.41 -2.07 7.31
N ILE A 60 1.60 -3.20 7.98
CA ILE A 60 1.31 -3.30 9.42
C ILE A 60 2.58 -3.03 10.23
N ALA A 61 2.80 -1.76 10.56
CA ALA A 61 3.97 -1.28 11.28
C ALA A 61 3.60 -0.51 12.56
N ASN A 62 4.52 -0.43 13.51
CA ASN A 62 4.33 0.36 14.74
C ASN A 62 4.39 1.87 14.47
N ALA A 63 5.15 2.31 13.46
CA ALA A 63 5.28 3.70 13.12
C ALA A 63 4.09 4.18 12.28
N GLU A 64 3.42 5.24 12.70
CA GLU A 64 2.20 5.75 12.04
C GLU A 64 2.41 6.10 10.57
N HIS A 65 3.56 6.70 10.22
CA HIS A 65 3.90 7.09 8.85
C HIS A 65 4.18 5.91 7.90
N ARG A 66 4.21 4.67 8.40
CA ARG A 66 4.32 3.44 7.60
C ARG A 66 3.18 2.47 7.85
N ASN A 67 2.28 2.81 8.78
CA ASN A 67 1.13 2.00 9.11
C ASN A 67 -0.02 2.30 8.14
N VAL A 68 -0.44 1.30 7.36
CA VAL A 68 -1.52 1.42 6.37
C VAL A 68 -2.81 1.95 6.99
N VAL A 69 -3.15 1.55 8.21
CA VAL A 69 -4.39 1.99 8.88
C VAL A 69 -4.30 3.45 9.27
N ALA A 70 -3.21 3.88 9.90
CA ALA A 70 -3.01 5.26 10.33
C ALA A 70 -2.96 6.21 9.12
N LEU A 71 -2.16 5.89 8.11
CA LEU A 71 -2.05 6.69 6.89
C LEU A 71 -3.38 6.73 6.12
N THR A 72 -4.05 5.60 5.94
CA THR A 72 -5.33 5.58 5.21
C THR A 72 -6.38 6.45 5.91
N LYS A 73 -6.49 6.39 7.25
CA LYS A 73 -7.41 7.23 8.01
C LYS A 73 -7.08 8.72 7.82
N LYS A 74 -5.80 9.09 7.91
CA LYS A 74 -5.35 10.47 7.69
C LYS A 74 -5.66 10.95 6.26
N GLU A 75 -5.25 10.18 5.26
CA GLU A 75 -5.36 10.60 3.87
C GLU A 75 -6.79 10.60 3.36
N ARG A 76 -7.70 9.79 3.90
CA ARG A 76 -9.14 9.88 3.59
C ARG A 76 -9.76 11.22 4.02
N VAL A 77 -9.27 11.82 5.11
CA VAL A 77 -9.71 13.16 5.54
C VAL A 77 -9.19 14.23 4.58
N LEU A 78 -7.96 14.07 4.10
CA LEU A 78 -7.31 15.03 3.19
C LEU A 78 -7.79 14.90 1.74
N ASN A 79 -8.24 13.71 1.34
CA ASN A 79 -8.65 13.39 -0.03
C ASN A 79 -10.11 12.89 -0.07
N PRO A 80 -11.11 13.76 0.18
CA PRO A 80 -12.52 13.35 0.29
C PRO A 80 -13.14 12.80 -1.00
N LYS A 81 -12.45 12.96 -2.14
CA LYS A 81 -12.84 12.37 -3.44
C LYS A 81 -12.41 10.92 -3.59
N VAL A 82 -11.54 10.40 -2.72
CA VAL A 82 -11.10 9.00 -2.72
C VAL A 82 -12.20 8.11 -2.14
N PRO A 83 -12.64 7.06 -2.84
CA PRO A 83 -13.58 6.09 -2.29
C PRO A 83 -13.04 5.42 -1.02
N ASN A 84 -13.91 5.23 -0.02
CA ASN A 84 -13.57 4.52 1.22
C ASN A 84 -13.23 3.03 1.01
N THR A 85 -13.33 2.53 -0.22
CA THR A 85 -12.89 1.18 -0.62
C THR A 85 -11.40 1.10 -0.96
N MET A 86 -10.67 2.22 -0.87
CA MET A 86 -9.23 2.27 -1.13
C MET A 86 -8.41 2.45 0.16
N TYR A 87 -7.17 2.00 0.14
CA TYR A 87 -6.19 2.11 1.22
C TYR A 87 -4.82 2.53 0.69
N VAL A 88 -4.04 3.24 1.50
CA VAL A 88 -2.76 3.83 1.11
C VAL A 88 -1.66 2.78 1.13
N ILE A 89 -1.06 2.47 -0.02
CA ILE A 89 0.08 1.55 -0.13
C ILE A 89 1.43 2.28 -0.11
N GLU A 90 1.46 3.58 -0.42
CA GLU A 90 2.68 4.40 -0.36
C GLU A 90 2.36 5.88 -0.18
N ASN A 91 3.16 6.56 0.65
CA ASN A 91 3.26 8.01 0.67
C ASN A 91 4.63 8.39 0.11
N THR A 92 4.65 8.90 -1.12
CA THR A 92 5.89 9.19 -1.86
C THR A 92 6.70 10.35 -1.28
N CYS A 93 6.13 11.11 -0.33
CA CYS A 93 6.68 12.34 0.23
C CYS A 93 7.06 13.40 -0.83
N THR A 94 6.54 13.27 -2.05
CA THR A 94 6.87 14.11 -3.20
C THR A 94 5.59 14.74 -3.73
N ASP A 95 5.53 16.07 -3.80
CA ASP A 95 4.41 16.84 -4.36
C ASP A 95 3.01 16.48 -3.81
N GLY A 96 2.95 15.95 -2.59
CA GLY A 96 1.71 15.47 -1.98
C GLY A 96 1.10 14.25 -2.67
N ILE A 97 1.90 13.50 -3.43
CA ILE A 97 1.46 12.30 -4.13
C ILE A 97 1.25 11.14 -3.17
N ILE A 98 0.03 10.59 -3.15
CA ILE A 98 -0.35 9.42 -2.38
C ILE A 98 -0.76 8.30 -3.33
N ILE A 99 -0.27 7.09 -3.05
CA ILE A 99 -0.59 5.89 -3.82
C ILE A 99 -1.54 5.02 -3.03
N TRP A 100 -2.61 4.63 -3.70
CA TRP A 100 -3.72 3.88 -3.15
C TRP A 100 -3.87 2.56 -3.88
N GLN A 101 -4.42 1.57 -3.20
CA GLN A 101 -4.90 0.36 -3.83
C GLN A 101 -6.36 0.13 -3.44
N ASP A 102 -7.14 -0.41 -4.38
CA ASP A 102 -8.52 -0.81 -4.13
C ASP A 102 -8.67 -2.30 -3.80
N THR A 103 -9.90 -2.73 -3.51
CA THR A 103 -10.22 -4.12 -3.16
C THR A 103 -9.95 -5.13 -4.28
N LYS A 104 -9.81 -4.68 -5.53
CA LYS A 104 -9.53 -5.54 -6.70
C LYS A 104 -8.03 -5.67 -6.97
N GLY A 105 -7.22 -4.86 -6.30
CA GLY A 105 -5.77 -4.80 -6.49
C GLY A 105 -5.31 -3.68 -7.42
N GLU A 106 -6.24 -2.92 -8.01
CA GLU A 106 -5.92 -1.80 -8.91
C GLU A 106 -5.27 -0.67 -8.11
N VAL A 107 -4.24 -0.04 -8.70
CA VAL A 107 -3.45 1.00 -8.05
C VAL A 107 -3.78 2.36 -8.62
N TYR A 108 -3.97 3.32 -7.72
CA TYR A 108 -4.38 4.69 -8.01
C TYR A 108 -3.41 5.68 -7.40
N MET A 109 -3.33 6.87 -7.99
CA MET A 109 -2.57 8.00 -7.50
C MET A 109 -3.50 9.19 -7.26
N THR A 110 -3.30 9.91 -6.16
CA THR A 110 -3.86 11.25 -5.96
C THR A 110 -2.76 12.29 -5.91
N GLN A 111 -3.10 13.49 -6.35
CA GLN A 111 -2.35 14.73 -6.14
C GLN A 111 -3.27 15.74 -5.45
N PRO A 112 -2.74 16.77 -4.77
CA PRO A 112 -3.55 17.81 -4.14
C PRO A 112 -4.64 18.32 -5.08
N GLU A 113 -5.88 18.36 -4.57
CA GLU A 113 -7.10 18.82 -5.25
C GLU A 113 -7.59 18.01 -6.46
N LYS A 114 -6.81 17.02 -6.92
CA LYS A 114 -7.16 16.16 -8.07
C LYS A 114 -7.94 14.93 -7.66
N GLU A 115 -8.64 14.36 -8.63
CA GLU A 115 -9.31 13.07 -8.46
C GLU A 115 -8.33 11.90 -8.54
N PRO A 116 -8.64 10.75 -7.92
CA PRO A 116 -7.81 9.55 -8.02
C PRO A 116 -7.72 9.08 -9.47
N GLN A 117 -6.50 8.87 -9.95
CA GLN A 117 -6.22 8.35 -11.29
C GLN A 117 -5.64 6.95 -11.18
N LYS A 118 -6.20 5.98 -11.91
CA LYS A 118 -5.63 4.64 -12.01
C LYS A 118 -4.27 4.68 -12.74
N ILE A 119 -3.26 4.03 -12.19
CA ILE A 119 -1.88 4.00 -12.72
C ILE A 119 -1.32 2.59 -12.96
N ALA A 120 -1.92 1.55 -12.35
CA ALA A 120 -1.59 0.15 -12.61
C ALA A 120 -2.79 -0.77 -12.29
N ASP A 121 -2.79 -1.97 -12.88
CA ASP A 121 -3.80 -3.00 -12.66
C ASP A 121 -3.50 -3.88 -11.43
N SER A 122 -2.28 -3.81 -10.90
CA SER A 122 -1.83 -4.56 -9.72
C SER A 122 -0.70 -3.85 -8.97
N MET A 123 -0.45 -4.26 -7.71
CA MET A 123 0.67 -3.76 -6.93
C MET A 123 2.00 -4.23 -7.52
N ALA A 124 2.08 -5.48 -8.00
CA ALA A 124 3.29 -5.97 -8.66
C ALA A 124 3.62 -5.18 -9.93
N GLU A 125 2.62 -4.83 -10.74
CA GLU A 125 2.82 -3.98 -11.92
C GLU A 125 3.26 -2.57 -11.53
N TYR A 126 2.63 -1.98 -10.50
CA TYR A 126 3.04 -0.68 -9.97
C TYR A 126 4.53 -0.67 -9.60
N ILE A 127 4.96 -1.62 -8.77
CA ILE A 127 6.37 -1.72 -8.32
C ILE A 127 7.30 -1.93 -9.51
N SER A 128 6.92 -2.80 -10.46
CA SER A 128 7.75 -3.11 -11.63
C SER A 128 7.98 -1.91 -12.55
N LYS A 129 7.08 -0.92 -12.57
CA LYS A 129 7.23 0.33 -13.32
C LYS A 129 8.13 1.36 -12.63
N HIS A 130 8.41 1.20 -11.33
CA HIS A 130 9.12 2.16 -10.48
C HIS A 130 10.43 1.60 -9.90
N LYS A 131 10.84 0.41 -10.34
CA LYS A 131 12.14 -0.19 -10.04
C LYS A 131 13.27 0.42 -10.88
#